data_AF-A0A0G4K5S8-F1
#
_entry.id   AF-A0A0G4K5S8-F1
#
_cell.length_a   1.000
_cell.length_b   1.000
_cell.length_c   1.000
_cell.angle_alpha   90.00
_cell.angle_beta   90.00
_cell.angle_gamma   90.00
#
_symmetry.space_group_name_H-M   'P 1'
#
loop_
_entity.id
_entity.type
_entity.pdbx_description
1 polymer ?
#
loop_
_entity_poly.entity_id
_entity_poly.type
_entity_poly.pdbx_seq_one_letter_code
_entity_poly.pdbx_strand_id
1 'polypeptide(L)'
;MFDNEKEEEKVFEPEIVNNDEPDKNKSLNSILSWIPFVLALIYTVSPVDFIPDVIPIAGWGEDAMFLIVSALHGIQNTVLDKDTSIYKIIKYIKWASFILTVIFILILVLLIVLVFKVSSN
;
A
#
# COMPACT_ATOMS: atom_id res chain seq x y z
N MET A 1 17.71 38.96 62.32
CA MET A 1 16.79 38.06 61.60
C MET A 1 17.68 37.25 60.69
N PHE A 2 18.00 36.02 61.10
CA PHE A 2 18.92 35.14 60.36
C PHE A 2 18.03 34.14 59.63
N ASP A 3 17.91 34.30 58.31
CA ASP A 3 17.19 33.33 57.48
C ASP A 3 18.10 32.12 57.29
N ASN A 4 17.58 30.98 57.73
CA ASN A 4 18.21 29.67 57.74
C ASN A 4 17.84 29.00 56.41
N GLU A 5 18.70 29.10 55.41
CA GLU A 5 18.56 28.34 54.16
C GLU A 5 18.80 26.86 54.46
N LYS A 6 17.69 26.11 54.60
CA LYS A 6 17.73 24.65 54.56
C LYS A 6 17.87 24.25 53.10
N GLU A 7 19.06 23.79 52.73
CA GLU A 7 19.27 23.09 51.45
C GLU A 7 18.45 21.80 51.47
N GLU A 8 17.37 21.77 50.68
CA GLU A 8 16.59 20.57 50.44
C GLU A 8 17.42 19.64 49.53
N GLU A 9 17.95 18.57 50.13
CA GLU A 9 18.61 17.48 49.42
C GLU A 9 17.63 16.86 48.42
N LYS A 10 17.84 17.14 47.13
CA LYS A 10 17.08 16.55 46.02
C LYS A 10 17.42 15.06 45.93
N VAL A 11 16.61 14.22 46.56
CA VAL A 11 16.64 12.77 46.39
C VAL A 11 16.38 12.46 44.92
N PHE A 12 17.42 12.01 44.21
CA PHE A 12 17.32 11.56 42.83
C PHE A 12 16.72 10.14 42.84
N GLU A 13 15.41 10.05 42.67
CA GLU A 13 14.77 8.77 42.33
C GLU A 13 15.01 8.50 40.85
N PRO A 14 15.66 7.38 40.48
CA PRO A 14 15.76 7.01 39.08
C PRO A 14 14.36 6.61 38.58
N GLU A 15 13.77 7.44 37.73
CA GLU A 15 12.60 7.08 36.95
C GLU A 15 12.98 5.89 36.07
N ILE A 16 12.46 4.71 36.43
CA ILE A 16 12.67 3.48 35.67
C ILE A 16 11.77 3.61 34.43
N VAL A 17 12.31 4.23 33.39
CA VAL A 17 11.69 4.29 32.08
C VAL A 17 11.65 2.86 31.53
N ASN A 18 10.52 2.17 31.74
CA ASN A 18 10.20 0.93 31.04
C ASN A 18 9.92 1.26 29.57
N ASN A 19 10.97 1.48 28.80
CA ASN A 19 10.90 1.29 27.35
C ASN A 19 11.03 -0.21 27.07
N ASP A 20 10.52 -0.66 25.92
CA ASP A 20 10.83 -1.95 25.29
C ASP A 20 9.80 -3.08 25.43
N GLU A 21 8.51 -2.78 25.30
CA GLU A 21 7.69 -3.69 24.48
C GLU A 21 7.67 -3.10 23.05
N PRO A 22 8.48 -3.63 22.11
CA PRO A 22 8.50 -3.09 20.75
C PRO A 22 7.11 -3.26 20.16
N ASP A 23 6.41 -2.16 19.88
CA ASP A 23 5.06 -2.05 19.33
C ASP A 23 4.73 -3.19 18.33
N LYS A 24 4.30 -4.34 18.86
CA LYS A 24 4.05 -5.56 18.08
C LYS A 24 2.92 -5.32 17.08
N ASN A 25 1.97 -4.48 17.45
CA ASN A 25 0.92 -3.94 16.59
C ASN A 25 1.47 -3.14 15.40
N LYS A 26 2.52 -2.33 15.58
CA LYS A 26 3.12 -1.53 14.48
C LYS A 26 3.84 -2.43 13.48
N SER A 27 4.60 -3.42 13.96
CA SER A 27 5.31 -4.37 13.09
C SER A 27 4.37 -5.31 12.34
N LEU A 28 3.30 -5.79 12.99
CA LEU A 28 2.28 -6.62 12.34
C LEU A 28 1.54 -5.87 11.22
N ASN A 29 1.12 -4.62 11.46
CA ASN A 29 0.44 -3.81 10.44
C ASN A 29 1.34 -3.49 9.25
N SER A 30 2.63 -3.30 9.51
CA SER A 30 3.64 -3.13 8.46
C SER A 30 3.76 -4.38 7.59
N ILE A 31 3.94 -5.56 8.18
CA ILE A 31 4.02 -6.84 7.45
C ILE A 31 2.73 -7.10 6.66
N LEU A 32 1.57 -6.81 7.25
CA LEU A 32 0.27 -7.01 6.60
C LEU A 32 0.13 -6.20 5.31
N SER A 33 0.81 -5.06 5.22
CA SER A 33 0.76 -4.16 4.07
C SER A 33 1.56 -4.68 2.87
N TRP A 34 2.45 -5.66 3.07
CA TRP A 34 3.23 -6.32 2.03
C TRP A 34 2.58 -7.61 1.49
N ILE A 35 1.57 -8.16 2.19
CA ILE A 35 0.80 -9.33 1.73
C ILE A 35 0.34 -9.19 0.28
N PRO A 36 -0.31 -8.08 -0.15
CA PRO A 36 -0.74 -7.96 -1.55
C PRO A 36 0.43 -7.99 -2.53
N PHE A 37 1.62 -7.52 -2.13
CA PHE A 37 2.81 -7.56 -2.98
C PHE A 37 3.33 -8.98 -3.14
N VAL A 38 3.40 -9.73 -2.04
CA VAL A 38 3.80 -11.13 -2.08
C VAL A 38 2.82 -11.96 -2.90
N LEU A 39 1.51 -11.72 -2.77
CA LEU A 39 0.48 -12.37 -3.59
C LEU A 39 0.64 -12.03 -5.08
N ALA A 40 0.81 -10.76 -5.42
CA ALA A 40 1.03 -10.34 -6.80
C ALA A 40 2.31 -10.95 -7.38
N LEU A 41 3.39 -10.98 -6.60
CA LEU A 41 4.66 -11.56 -7.02
C LEU A 41 4.55 -13.08 -7.26
N ILE A 42 3.86 -13.80 -6.37
CA ILE A 42 3.55 -15.21 -6.56
C ILE A 42 2.69 -15.38 -7.81
N TYR A 43 1.68 -14.55 -8.04
CA TYR A 43 0.81 -14.63 -9.21
C TYR A 43 1.61 -14.43 -10.52
N THR A 44 2.43 -13.38 -10.60
CA THR A 44 3.24 -13.06 -11.80
C THR A 44 4.28 -14.14 -12.14
N VAL A 45 4.81 -14.86 -11.15
CA VAL A 45 5.80 -15.94 -11.37
C VAL A 45 5.18 -17.34 -11.32
N SER A 46 3.88 -17.45 -11.03
CA SER A 46 3.21 -18.74 -10.86
C SER A 46 2.95 -19.42 -12.20
N PRO A 47 3.33 -20.70 -12.36
CA PRO A 47 2.97 -21.52 -13.51
C PRO A 47 1.45 -21.69 -13.71
N VAL A 48 0.62 -21.33 -12.74
CA VAL A 48 -0.85 -21.46 -12.81
C VAL A 48 -1.45 -20.46 -13.81
N ASP A 49 -0.81 -19.31 -14.03
CA ASP A 49 -1.25 -18.31 -15.01
C ASP A 49 -0.78 -18.62 -16.45
N PHE A 50 0.07 -19.65 -16.61
CA PHE A 50 0.47 -20.19 -17.91
C PHE A 50 -0.56 -21.17 -18.50
N ILE A 51 -1.72 -21.36 -17.88
CA ILE A 51 -2.86 -22.03 -18.51
C ILE A 51 -3.37 -21.08 -19.59
N PRO A 52 -2.92 -21.25 -20.85
CA PRO A 52 -2.92 -20.17 -21.79
C PRO A 52 -4.23 -20.24 -22.54
N ASP A 53 -5.08 -19.24 -22.43
CA ASP A 53 -6.02 -19.00 -23.51
C ASP A 53 -6.31 -17.51 -23.70
N VAL A 54 -5.75 -17.01 -24.80
CA VAL A 54 -6.32 -16.06 -25.77
C VAL A 54 -5.68 -14.66 -25.88
N ILE A 55 -5.04 -14.03 -24.88
CA ILE A 55 -4.45 -12.67 -25.09
C ILE A 55 -3.05 -12.51 -24.48
N PRO A 56 -1.97 -12.79 -25.25
CA PRO A 56 -0.58 -12.80 -24.77
C PRO A 56 -0.05 -11.46 -24.23
N ILE A 57 -0.70 -10.33 -24.58
CA ILE A 57 -0.20 -8.98 -24.26
C ILE A 57 -1.03 -8.33 -23.15
N ALA A 58 -2.28 -8.74 -22.95
CA ALA A 58 -3.18 -8.13 -21.96
C ALA A 58 -2.98 -8.71 -20.54
N GLY A 59 -2.74 -10.02 -20.41
CA GLY A 59 -2.58 -10.67 -19.09
C GLY A 59 -1.34 -10.19 -18.32
N TRP A 60 -0.21 -10.01 -19.02
CA TRP A 60 1.06 -9.59 -18.40
C TRP A 60 1.03 -8.13 -17.93
N GLY A 61 0.26 -7.27 -18.60
CA GLY A 61 0.15 -5.86 -18.26
C GLY A 61 -0.66 -5.64 -16.98
N GLU A 62 -1.73 -6.42 -16.79
CA GLU A 62 -2.58 -6.37 -15.60
C GLU A 62 -1.81 -6.82 -14.34
N ASP A 63 -1.02 -7.89 -14.46
CA ASP A 63 -0.21 -8.41 -13.35
C ASP A 63 0.93 -7.47 -12.96
N ALA A 64 1.62 -6.89 -13.95
CA ALA A 64 2.67 -5.91 -13.69
C ALA A 64 2.12 -4.66 -12.99
N MET A 65 0.91 -4.21 -13.37
CA MET A 65 0.20 -3.12 -12.67
C MET A 65 -0.13 -3.50 -11.23
N PHE A 66 -0.64 -4.72 -10.99
CA PHE A 66 -0.91 -5.21 -9.64
C PHE A 66 0.35 -5.29 -8.77
N LEU A 67 1.47 -5.74 -9.33
CA LEU A 67 2.78 -5.79 -8.66
C LEU A 67 3.25 -4.39 -8.24
N ILE A 68 3.15 -3.40 -9.14
CA ILE A 68 3.56 -2.03 -8.87
C ILE A 68 2.66 -1.39 -7.81
N VAL A 69 1.34 -1.55 -7.92
CA VAL A 69 0.36 -0.98 -6.98
C VAL A 69 0.54 -1.57 -5.57
N SER A 70 0.76 -2.88 -5.48
CA SER A 70 0.95 -3.57 -4.21
C SER A 70 2.30 -3.26 -3.56
N ALA A 71 3.38 -3.13 -4.34
CA ALA A 71 4.66 -2.63 -3.86
C ALA A 71 4.52 -1.20 -3.30
N LEU A 72 3.82 -0.34 -4.04
CA LEU A 72 3.59 1.05 -3.65
C LEU A 72 2.74 1.14 -2.37
N HIS A 73 1.78 0.23 -2.20
CA HIS A 73 0.99 0.12 -0.97
C HIS A 73 1.84 -0.29 0.24
N GLY A 74 2.73 -1.28 0.08
CA GLY A 74 3.66 -1.71 1.12
C GLY A 74 4.62 -0.59 1.55
N ILE A 75 5.19 0.13 0.58
CA ILE A 75 6.08 1.28 0.82
C ILE A 75 5.32 2.41 1.53
N GLN A 76 4.11 2.73 1.08
CA GLN A 76 3.29 3.79 1.69
C GLN A 76 2.97 3.53 3.16
N ASN A 77 2.69 2.28 3.51
CA ASN A 77 2.21 1.94 4.85
C ASN A 77 3.34 1.54 5.82
N THR A 78 4.53 1.24 5.31
CA THR A 78 5.68 0.76 6.11
C THR A 78 6.81 1.77 6.21
N VAL A 79 7.14 2.44 5.09
CA VAL A 79 8.35 3.26 4.97
C VAL A 79 8.03 4.74 5.06
N LEU A 80 6.82 5.14 4.67
CA LEU A 80 6.44 6.55 4.58
C LEU A 80 5.60 6.97 5.79
N ASP A 81 6.06 8.01 6.49
CA ASP A 81 5.27 8.65 7.52
C ASP A 81 4.06 9.36 6.90
N LYS A 82 2.91 9.24 7.57
CA LYS A 82 1.61 9.74 7.06
C LYS A 82 1.59 11.26 6.80
N ASP A 83 2.46 12.02 7.47
CA ASP A 83 2.57 13.47 7.32
C ASP A 83 3.45 13.90 6.12
N THR A 84 4.13 12.96 5.46
CA THR A 84 4.97 13.28 4.30
C THR A 84 4.15 13.57 3.04
N SER A 85 4.65 14.49 2.21
CA SER A 85 4.07 14.79 0.90
C SER A 85 4.01 13.57 -0.03
N ILE A 86 4.89 12.58 0.17
CA ILE A 86 4.94 11.33 -0.61
C ILE A 86 3.72 10.45 -0.30
N TYR A 87 3.26 10.39 0.96
CA TYR A 87 2.03 9.69 1.32
C TYR A 87 0.81 10.25 0.57
N LYS A 88 0.74 11.58 0.39
CA LYS A 88 -0.32 12.23 -0.39
C LYS A 88 -0.25 11.85 -1.87
N ILE A 89 0.95 11.85 -2.46
CA ILE A 89 1.17 11.48 -3.88
C ILE A 89 0.72 10.03 -4.13
N ILE A 90 1.10 9.08 -3.27
CA ILE A 90 0.68 7.69 -3.42
C ILE A 90 -0.84 7.54 -3.30
N LYS A 91 -1.47 8.27 -2.38
CA LYS A 91 -2.94 8.29 -2.29
C LYS A 91 -3.57 8.72 -3.62
N TYR A 92 -3.05 9.77 -4.27
CA TYR A 92 -3.54 10.20 -5.58
C TYR A 92 -3.29 9.17 -6.68
N ILE A 93 -2.10 8.53 -6.71
CA ILE A 93 -1.80 7.46 -7.66
C ILE A 93 -2.81 6.31 -7.50
N LYS A 94 -3.16 5.94 -6.26
CA LYS A 94 -4.14 4.88 -5.98
C LYS A 94 -5.52 5.20 -6.55
N TRP A 95 -5.98 6.45 -6.35
CA TRP A 95 -7.26 6.91 -6.89
C TRP A 95 -7.23 7.08 -8.42
N ALA A 96 -6.12 7.56 -8.97
CA ALA A 96 -5.94 7.70 -10.42
C ALA A 96 -5.95 6.32 -11.12
N SER A 97 -5.30 5.32 -10.53
CA SER A 97 -5.32 3.94 -11.01
C SER A 97 -6.74 3.37 -11.03
N PHE A 98 -7.52 3.59 -9.96
CA PHE A 98 -8.94 3.18 -9.92
C PHE A 98 -9.78 3.82 -11.03
N ILE A 99 -9.61 5.13 -11.24
CA ILE A 99 -10.30 5.88 -12.30
C ILE A 99 -9.91 5.34 -13.69
N LEU A 100 -8.62 5.05 -13.90
CA LEU A 100 -8.14 4.51 -15.17
C LEU A 100 -8.75 3.14 -15.48
N THR A 101 -8.83 2.25 -14.49
CA THR A 101 -9.48 0.94 -14.64
C THR A 101 -10.97 1.09 -14.99
N VAL A 102 -11.70 1.97 -14.29
CA VAL A 102 -13.12 2.22 -14.58
C VAL A 102 -13.31 2.75 -16.00
N ILE A 103 -12.47 3.69 -16.45
CA ILE A 103 -12.52 4.23 -17.81
C ILE A 103 -12.22 3.13 -18.84
N PHE A 104 -11.21 2.29 -18.59
CA PHE A 104 -10.83 1.20 -19.49
C PHE A 104 -11.99 0.20 -19.68
N ILE A 105 -12.64 -0.21 -18.58
CA ILE A 105 -13.82 -1.08 -18.63
C ILE A 105 -14.96 -0.41 -19.39
N LEU A 106 -15.21 0.88 -19.15
CA LEU A 106 -16.26 1.63 -19.84
C LEU A 106 -16.02 1.65 -21.36
N ILE A 107 -14.77 1.85 -21.79
CA ILE A 107 -14.38 1.81 -23.21
C ILE A 107 -14.60 0.42 -23.79
N LEU A 108 -14.20 -0.64 -23.09
CA LEU A 108 -14.41 -2.02 -23.55
C LEU A 108 -15.90 -2.34 -23.77
N VAL A 109 -16.76 -1.96 -22.82
CA VAL A 109 -18.22 -2.15 -22.93
C VAL A 109 -18.76 -1.38 -24.14
N LEU A 110 -18.35 -0.13 -24.32
CA LEU A 110 -18.77 0.68 -25.47
C LEU A 110 -18.36 0.04 -26.80
N LEU A 111 -17.14 -0.51 -26.85
CA LEU A 111 -16.59 -1.17 -28.04
C LEU A 111 -17.39 -2.43 -28.37
N ILE A 112 -17.73 -3.25 -27.38
CA ILE A 112 -18.59 -4.44 -27.54
C ILE A 112 -19.95 -4.02 -28.13
N VAL A 113 -20.60 -3.02 -27.54
CA VAL A 113 -21.90 -2.52 -28.03
C VAL A 113 -21.80 -2.00 -29.47
N LEU A 114 -20.72 -1.29 -29.79
CA LEU A 114 -20.48 -0.78 -31.15
C LEU A 114 -20.36 -1.93 -32.16
N VAL A 115 -19.58 -2.97 -31.83
CA VAL A 115 -19.39 -4.15 -32.69
C VAL A 115 -20.71 -4.86 -32.93
N PHE A 116 -21.52 -5.09 -31.88
CA PHE A 116 -22.85 -5.68 -32.02
C PHE A 116 -23.78 -4.82 -32.88
N LYS A 117 -23.76 -3.50 -32.70
CA LYS A 117 -24.57 -2.58 -33.49
C LYS A 117 -24.17 -2.56 -34.96
N VAL A 118 -22.88 -2.59 -35.26
CA VAL A 118 -22.35 -2.67 -36.64
C VAL A 118 -22.64 -4.02 -37.27
N SER A 119 -22.51 -5.12 -36.51
CA SER A 119 -22.75 -6.47 -37.03
C SER A 119 -24.23 -6.78 -37.26
N SER A 120 -25.13 -6.13 -36.52
CA SER A 120 -26.57 -6.40 -36.59
C SER A 120 -27.32 -5.46 -37.55
N ASN A 121 -26.59 -4.62 -38.29
CA ASN A 121 -27.09 -3.65 -39.26
C ASN A 121 -26.59 -3.98 -40.67
#